data_AF-A0A842JFL5-F1
#
_entry.id   AF-A0A842JFL5-F1
#
_cell.length_a   1.000
_cell.length_b   1.000
_cell.length_c   1.000
_cell.angle_alpha   90.00
_cell.angle_beta   90.00
_cell.angle_gamma   90.00
#
_symmetry.space_group_name_H-M   'P 1'
#
loop_
_entity.id
_entity.type
_entity.pdbx_description
1 polymer ?
#
loop_
_entity_poly.entity_id
_entity_poly.type
_entity_poly.pdbx_seq_one_letter_code
_entity_poly.pdbx_strand_id
1 'polypeptide(L)'
;MSTSQTKTPAKRRRSPARQQRTEQVSRNSDSVRERLRIGATTVVVDTAGSEIELDDRTFAKAKTNEWTIRIIGTSLVRIHLDTPLPETAQIVATDAARLQITGRVRLYAYTNTVVDAFDDCIVIARNHAGINACDSAQVNATDSAFVNAYDNAVVYAEGDAVVHASGNAHLVLRDGARATTERGVTVHGPSRENVRVRR
;
A
#
# COMPACT_ATOMS: atom_id res chain seq x y z
N MET A 1 28.67 69.68 -21.02
CA MET A 1 28.01 68.54 -21.71
C MET A 1 28.51 67.26 -21.06
N SER A 2 27.71 66.68 -20.16
CA SER A 2 28.08 65.46 -19.42
C SER A 2 27.08 64.37 -19.79
N THR A 3 27.56 63.33 -20.47
CA THR A 3 26.76 62.17 -20.91
C THR A 3 26.61 61.19 -19.74
N SER A 4 25.40 61.06 -19.19
CA SER A 4 25.07 59.95 -18.29
C SER A 4 24.51 58.77 -19.09
N GLN A 5 25.27 57.68 -19.14
CA GLN A 5 24.75 56.36 -19.48
C GLN A 5 24.18 55.74 -18.20
N THR A 6 22.91 55.32 -18.23
CA THR A 6 22.39 54.39 -17.23
C THR A 6 21.84 53.14 -17.93
N LYS A 7 22.49 52.03 -17.60
CA LYS A 7 22.28 50.66 -18.11
C LYS A 7 20.88 50.15 -17.73
N THR A 8 20.17 49.59 -18.70
CA THR A 8 18.97 48.78 -18.47
C THR A 8 19.36 47.44 -17.84
N PRO A 9 18.71 46.96 -16.76
CA PRO A 9 19.07 45.69 -16.15
C PRO A 9 18.58 44.51 -17.00
N ALA A 10 19.48 43.58 -17.29
CA ALA A 10 19.21 42.36 -18.03
C ALA A 10 18.17 41.49 -17.29
N LYS A 11 17.05 41.17 -17.96
CA LYS A 11 16.07 40.18 -17.50
C LYS A 11 16.76 38.83 -17.35
N ARG A 12 16.97 38.40 -16.10
CA ARG A 12 17.38 37.03 -15.75
C ARG A 12 16.34 36.05 -16.32
N ARG A 13 16.68 35.39 -17.43
CA ARG A 13 15.98 34.18 -17.90
C ARG A 13 16.12 33.12 -16.80
N ARG A 14 15.01 32.81 -16.12
CA ARG A 14 14.95 31.66 -15.21
C ARG A 14 15.19 30.39 -16.03
N SER A 15 16.18 29.61 -15.62
CA SER A 15 16.56 28.34 -16.25
C SER A 15 15.39 27.34 -16.23
N PRO A 16 15.10 26.60 -17.32
CA PRO A 16 13.96 25.67 -17.38
C PRO A 16 14.09 24.46 -16.42
N ALA A 17 15.31 24.15 -15.99
CA ALA A 17 15.63 22.94 -15.24
C ALA A 17 14.99 22.85 -13.84
N ARG A 18 14.50 23.97 -13.27
CA ARG A 18 13.90 23.95 -11.92
C ARG A 18 12.40 23.64 -11.93
N GLN A 19 11.71 23.73 -13.07
CA GLN A 19 10.29 23.38 -13.18
C GLN A 19 10.07 21.88 -13.40
N GLN A 20 11.03 21.17 -14.01
CA GLN A 20 10.94 19.73 -14.28
C GLN A 20 11.03 18.82 -13.03
N ARG A 21 11.50 19.33 -11.89
CA ARG A 21 11.67 18.52 -10.66
C ARG A 21 10.43 18.42 -9.78
N THR A 22 9.37 19.15 -10.13
CA THR A 22 8.10 19.23 -9.37
C THR A 22 7.00 18.32 -9.93
N GLU A 23 7.27 17.54 -10.99
CA GLU A 23 6.29 16.75 -11.75
C GLU A 23 6.31 15.23 -11.46
N GLN A 24 7.11 14.72 -10.52
CA GLN A 24 7.36 13.27 -10.40
C GLN A 24 6.35 12.46 -9.58
N VAL A 25 5.21 13.03 -9.19
CA VAL A 25 4.21 12.36 -8.36
C VAL A 25 2.86 12.31 -9.04
N SER A 26 2.28 11.12 -9.12
CA SER A 26 0.95 10.88 -9.68
C SER A 26 -0.11 11.10 -8.63
N ARG A 27 -1.10 11.93 -8.95
CA ARG A 27 -2.20 12.30 -8.04
C ARG A 27 -3.56 11.74 -8.43
N ASN A 28 -3.63 11.06 -9.58
CA ASN A 28 -4.84 10.45 -10.13
C ASN A 28 -4.46 9.23 -10.97
N SER A 29 -5.47 8.41 -11.30
CA SER A 29 -5.32 7.16 -12.04
C SER A 29 -4.76 7.36 -13.45
N ASP A 30 -5.20 8.41 -14.16
CA ASP A 30 -4.70 8.73 -15.50
C ASP A 30 -3.19 9.01 -15.51
N SER A 31 -2.70 9.74 -14.51
CA SER A 31 -1.27 10.00 -14.35
C SER A 31 -0.49 8.72 -14.05
N VAL A 32 -1.03 7.81 -13.23
CA VAL A 32 -0.40 6.50 -12.97
C VAL A 32 -0.32 5.69 -14.26
N ARG A 33 -1.44 5.55 -14.96
CA ARG A 33 -1.54 4.81 -16.21
C ARG A 33 -0.59 5.35 -17.27
N GLU A 34 -0.55 6.67 -17.45
CA GLU A 34 0.33 7.30 -18.44
C GLU A 34 1.80 7.04 -18.13
N ARG A 35 2.19 7.12 -16.85
CA ARG A 35 3.57 6.83 -16.46
C ARG A 35 3.98 5.40 -16.74
N LEU A 36 3.12 4.43 -16.43
CA LEU A 36 3.38 3.03 -16.77
C LEU A 36 3.45 2.82 -18.28
N ARG A 37 2.57 3.49 -19.05
CA ARG A 37 2.53 3.42 -20.51
C ARG A 37 3.81 3.95 -21.18
N ILE A 38 4.44 4.97 -20.60
CA ILE A 38 5.72 5.49 -21.11
C ILE A 38 6.95 4.73 -20.58
N GLY A 39 6.74 3.74 -19.70
CA GLY A 39 7.79 2.84 -19.19
C GLY A 39 8.44 3.29 -17.89
N ALA A 40 7.71 4.01 -17.04
CA ALA A 40 8.18 4.27 -15.67
C ALA A 40 8.24 2.96 -14.88
N THR A 41 9.42 2.60 -14.40
CA THR A 41 9.64 1.45 -13.51
C THR A 41 9.30 1.77 -12.04
N THR A 42 9.15 3.04 -11.70
CA THR A 42 8.62 3.47 -10.40
C THR A 42 7.65 4.63 -10.59
N VAL A 43 6.45 4.47 -10.06
CA VAL A 43 5.42 5.51 -10.03
C VAL A 43 5.10 5.82 -8.58
N VAL A 44 5.41 7.04 -8.16
CA VAL A 44 5.05 7.54 -6.83
C VAL A 44 3.65 8.11 -6.89
N VAL A 45 2.79 7.67 -5.98
CA VAL A 45 1.41 8.11 -5.82
C VAL A 45 1.30 8.86 -4.50
N ASP A 46 0.94 10.14 -4.58
CA ASP A 46 0.59 10.98 -3.44
C ASP A 46 -0.67 11.73 -3.80
N THR A 47 -1.82 11.27 -3.29
CA THR A 47 -3.10 11.87 -3.64
C THR A 47 -3.41 13.13 -2.83
N ALA A 48 -2.52 13.52 -1.91
CA ALA A 48 -2.74 14.63 -0.98
C ALA A 48 -4.10 14.52 -0.25
N GLY A 49 -4.52 13.29 0.07
CA GLY A 49 -5.79 12.99 0.75
C GLY A 49 -7.01 12.83 -0.16
N SER A 50 -6.85 12.96 -1.48
CA SER A 50 -7.95 12.71 -2.42
C SER A 50 -8.14 11.23 -2.74
N GLU A 51 -9.39 10.88 -2.96
CA GLU A 51 -9.88 9.63 -3.56
C GLU A 51 -9.25 9.25 -4.91
N ILE A 52 -8.51 8.16 -5.07
CA ILE A 52 -8.25 7.59 -6.41
C ILE A 52 -8.57 6.09 -6.48
N GLU A 53 -8.92 5.62 -7.68
CA GLU A 53 -9.17 4.21 -7.97
C GLU A 53 -8.17 3.69 -9.00
N LEU A 54 -7.57 2.54 -8.73
CA LEU A 54 -6.67 1.84 -9.64
C LEU A 54 -7.26 0.45 -9.95
N ASP A 55 -7.41 0.15 -11.23
CA ASP A 55 -8.08 -1.06 -11.72
C ASP A 55 -7.28 -1.74 -12.83
N ASP A 56 -7.79 -2.84 -13.39
CA ASP A 56 -7.16 -3.53 -14.52
C ASP A 56 -6.84 -2.56 -15.69
N ARG A 57 -7.71 -1.59 -15.99
CA ARG A 57 -7.51 -0.62 -17.08
C ARG A 57 -6.35 0.33 -16.81
N THR A 58 -6.07 0.61 -15.54
CA THR A 58 -4.94 1.43 -15.09
C THR A 58 -3.62 0.75 -15.44
N PHE A 59 -3.55 -0.58 -15.28
CA PHE A 59 -2.31 -1.35 -15.48
C PHE A 59 -2.19 -2.01 -16.86
N ALA A 60 -3.29 -2.20 -17.59
CA ALA A 60 -3.36 -2.97 -18.84
C ALA A 60 -2.41 -2.54 -19.96
N LYS A 61 -1.96 -1.27 -19.96
CA LYS A 61 -1.07 -0.71 -20.99
C LYS A 61 0.33 -0.35 -20.48
N ALA A 62 0.76 -0.94 -19.36
CA ALA A 62 2.13 -0.80 -18.90
C ALA A 62 3.11 -1.26 -19.99
N LYS A 63 4.15 -0.46 -20.27
CA LYS A 63 5.15 -0.78 -21.30
C LYS A 63 6.03 -1.96 -20.91
N THR A 64 6.20 -2.17 -19.60
CA THR A 64 7.00 -3.24 -19.01
C THR A 64 6.17 -3.96 -17.94
N ASN A 65 6.55 -5.20 -17.62
CA ASN A 65 5.95 -5.96 -16.51
C ASN A 65 6.68 -5.75 -15.18
N GLU A 66 7.84 -5.11 -15.22
CA GLU A 66 8.64 -4.78 -14.04
C GLU A 66 8.43 -3.30 -13.71
N TRP A 67 7.71 -3.06 -12.62
CA TRP A 67 7.45 -1.73 -12.10
C TRP A 67 7.00 -1.78 -10.64
N THR A 68 7.12 -0.64 -9.95
CA THR A 68 6.63 -0.47 -8.59
C THR A 68 5.73 0.75 -8.49
N ILE A 69 4.51 0.57 -7.98
CA ILE A 69 3.67 1.67 -7.50
C ILE A 69 4.02 1.91 -6.03
N ARG A 70 4.42 3.14 -5.70
CA ARG A 70 4.73 3.57 -4.32
C ARG A 70 3.68 4.56 -3.86
N ILE A 71 2.76 4.11 -3.01
CA ILE A 71 1.68 4.92 -2.42
C ILE A 71 2.19 5.49 -1.10
N ILE A 72 2.25 6.80 -0.99
CA ILE A 72 2.90 7.51 0.12
C ILE A 72 1.99 8.57 0.75
N GLY A 73 2.48 9.22 1.80
CA GLY A 73 1.80 10.32 2.47
C GLY A 73 0.50 9.89 3.13
N THR A 74 -0.56 10.67 2.91
CA THR A 74 -1.93 10.38 3.42
C THR A 74 -2.85 9.95 2.28
N SER A 75 -2.30 9.26 1.28
CA SER A 75 -3.06 8.86 0.10
C SER A 75 -4.23 7.96 0.45
N LEU A 76 -5.36 8.16 -0.24
CA LEU A 76 -6.54 7.30 -0.18
C LEU A 76 -6.67 6.60 -1.53
N VAL A 77 -6.55 5.27 -1.56
CA VAL A 77 -6.50 4.50 -2.80
C VAL A 77 -7.41 3.28 -2.73
N ARG A 78 -8.36 3.16 -3.65
CA ARG A 78 -9.06 1.90 -3.92
C ARG A 78 -8.36 1.14 -5.03
N ILE A 79 -8.14 -0.14 -4.84
CA ILE A 79 -7.56 -1.02 -5.85
C ILE A 79 -8.47 -2.22 -6.02
N HIS A 80 -8.99 -2.43 -7.23
CA HIS A 80 -9.76 -3.62 -7.56
C HIS A 80 -9.13 -4.27 -8.79
N LEU A 81 -8.68 -5.52 -8.66
CA LEU A 81 -8.07 -6.25 -9.77
C LEU A 81 -8.75 -7.59 -9.99
N ASP A 82 -9.38 -7.76 -11.15
CA ASP A 82 -9.84 -9.07 -11.61
C ASP A 82 -8.64 -9.91 -12.06
N THR A 83 -7.62 -9.31 -12.65
CA THR A 83 -6.45 -10.02 -13.14
C THR A 83 -5.27 -9.82 -12.20
N PRO A 84 -4.60 -10.90 -11.73
CA PRO A 84 -3.35 -10.75 -11.00
C PRO A 84 -2.34 -9.92 -11.79
N LEU A 85 -1.63 -9.03 -11.09
CA LEU A 85 -0.49 -8.33 -11.67
C LEU A 85 0.63 -9.32 -12.03
N PRO A 86 1.52 -8.98 -12.99
CA PRO A 86 2.73 -9.74 -13.21
C PRO A 86 3.53 -9.92 -11.91
N GLU A 87 4.19 -11.07 -11.72
CA GLU A 87 4.94 -11.36 -10.48
C GLU A 87 6.03 -10.33 -10.15
N THR A 88 6.58 -9.67 -11.17
CA THR A 88 7.59 -8.61 -11.06
C THR A 88 7.01 -7.23 -10.76
N ALA A 89 5.69 -7.07 -10.85
CA ALA A 89 5.02 -5.82 -10.52
C ALA A 89 4.72 -5.76 -9.03
N GLN A 90 4.94 -4.60 -8.43
CA GLN A 90 4.78 -4.43 -6.97
C GLN A 90 3.94 -3.21 -6.66
N ILE A 91 3.04 -3.36 -5.69
CA ILE A 91 2.36 -2.24 -5.03
C ILE A 91 2.88 -2.15 -3.61
N VAL A 92 3.42 -0.99 -3.26
CA VAL A 92 4.01 -0.71 -1.96
C VAL A 92 3.33 0.51 -1.37
N ALA A 93 2.80 0.39 -0.16
CA ALA A 93 2.21 1.47 0.61
C ALA A 93 3.03 1.76 1.87
N THR A 94 3.26 3.05 2.15
CA THR A 94 4.03 3.52 3.31
C THR A 94 3.33 4.70 3.99
N ASP A 95 4.00 5.31 4.95
CA ASP A 95 3.57 6.51 5.69
C ASP A 95 2.23 6.29 6.39
N ALA A 96 1.21 7.09 6.09
CA ALA A 96 -0.14 7.03 6.65
C ALA A 96 -1.20 6.82 5.55
N ALA A 97 -0.81 6.18 4.44
CA ALA A 97 -1.71 5.86 3.35
C ALA A 97 -2.82 4.90 3.83
N ARG A 98 -4.01 5.05 3.26
CA ARG A 98 -5.15 4.17 3.49
C ARG A 98 -5.60 3.54 2.19
N LEU A 99 -5.74 2.24 2.19
CA LEU A 99 -6.06 1.47 1.00
C LEU A 99 -7.26 0.58 1.25
N GLN A 100 -8.11 0.45 0.24
CA GLN A 100 -9.09 -0.62 0.15
C GLN A 100 -8.72 -1.48 -1.06
N ILE A 101 -8.50 -2.77 -0.88
CA ILE A 101 -8.09 -3.68 -1.94
C ILE A 101 -9.04 -4.87 -2.06
N THR A 102 -9.44 -5.19 -3.30
CA THR A 102 -10.37 -6.27 -3.64
C THR A 102 -9.88 -7.04 -4.88
N GLY A 103 -10.41 -8.24 -5.09
CA GLY A 103 -10.00 -9.14 -6.16
C GLY A 103 -8.66 -9.84 -5.89
N ARG A 104 -7.71 -9.72 -6.83
CA ARG A 104 -6.41 -10.44 -6.83
C ARG A 104 -5.24 -9.47 -6.73
N VAL A 105 -5.14 -8.78 -5.60
CA VAL A 105 -4.08 -7.79 -5.32
C VAL A 105 -3.03 -8.35 -4.36
N ARG A 106 -1.74 -8.14 -4.68
CA ARG A 106 -0.63 -8.32 -3.74
C ARG A 106 -0.08 -6.95 -3.31
N LEU A 107 -0.11 -6.67 -2.01
CA LEU A 107 0.29 -5.39 -1.44
C LEU A 107 1.38 -5.56 -0.37
N TYR A 108 2.39 -4.71 -0.40
CA TYR A 108 3.34 -4.55 0.70
C TYR A 108 3.00 -3.29 1.50
N ALA A 109 2.61 -3.43 2.75
CA ALA A 109 2.19 -2.36 3.65
C ALA A 109 3.22 -2.15 4.76
N TYR A 110 3.68 -0.91 4.93
CA TYR A 110 4.74 -0.54 5.87
C TYR A 110 4.36 0.69 6.70
N THR A 111 5.16 0.97 7.72
CA THR A 111 5.04 2.17 8.57
C THR A 111 3.68 2.22 9.26
N ASN A 112 2.80 3.18 8.98
CA ASN A 112 1.47 3.34 9.59
C ASN A 112 0.36 3.23 8.54
N THR A 113 0.60 2.48 7.45
CA THR A 113 -0.41 2.23 6.43
C THR A 113 -1.60 1.48 7.04
N VAL A 114 -2.81 1.85 6.62
CA VAL A 114 -4.04 1.11 6.93
C VAL A 114 -4.58 0.46 5.65
N VAL A 115 -4.92 -0.83 5.70
CA VAL A 115 -5.44 -1.56 4.55
C VAL A 115 -6.69 -2.33 4.94
N ASP A 116 -7.77 -2.13 4.18
CA ASP A 116 -8.93 -3.03 4.17
C ASP A 116 -8.78 -3.98 2.98
N ALA A 117 -8.61 -5.27 3.24
CA ALA A 117 -8.33 -6.30 2.24
C ALA A 117 -9.45 -7.35 2.21
N PHE A 118 -9.94 -7.63 1.00
CA PHE A 118 -11.06 -8.53 0.73
C PHE A 118 -10.70 -9.55 -0.37
N ASP A 119 -11.61 -10.48 -0.65
CA ASP A 119 -11.47 -11.51 -1.69
C ASP A 119 -10.17 -12.32 -1.55
N ASP A 120 -9.42 -12.50 -2.65
CA ASP A 120 -8.18 -13.28 -2.72
C ASP A 120 -6.93 -12.40 -2.54
N CYS A 121 -7.05 -11.25 -1.87
CA CYS A 121 -5.93 -10.33 -1.67
C CYS A 121 -4.85 -10.90 -0.74
N ILE A 122 -3.60 -10.56 -1.02
CA ILE A 122 -2.44 -10.92 -0.19
C ILE A 122 -1.75 -9.65 0.29
N VAL A 123 -1.65 -9.48 1.60
CA VAL A 123 -0.97 -8.34 2.22
C VAL A 123 0.26 -8.79 3.02
N ILE A 124 1.39 -8.15 2.78
CA ILE A 124 2.61 -8.31 3.57
C ILE A 124 2.74 -7.05 4.42
N ALA A 125 2.48 -7.18 5.72
CA ALA A 125 2.40 -6.08 6.67
C ALA A 125 3.60 -6.09 7.62
N ARG A 126 4.28 -4.95 7.74
CA ARG A 126 5.44 -4.76 8.63
C ARG A 126 5.36 -3.44 9.39
N ASN A 127 6.27 -3.25 10.34
CA ASN A 127 6.32 -2.07 11.23
C ASN A 127 5.01 -1.89 12.02
N HIS A 128 4.26 -0.79 11.83
CA HIS A 128 3.00 -0.48 12.53
C HIS A 128 1.79 -0.50 11.56
N ALA A 129 1.88 -1.25 10.46
CA ALA A 129 0.80 -1.35 9.49
C ALA A 129 -0.44 -2.00 10.13
N GLY A 130 -1.61 -1.42 9.88
CA GLY A 130 -2.90 -1.90 10.38
C GLY A 130 -3.73 -2.51 9.25
N ILE A 131 -4.08 -3.79 9.35
CA ILE A 131 -4.79 -4.52 8.30
C ILE A 131 -6.14 -4.99 8.83
N ASN A 132 -7.22 -4.74 8.08
CA ASN A 132 -8.50 -5.41 8.23
C ASN A 132 -8.63 -6.42 7.08
N ALA A 133 -8.67 -7.70 7.40
CA ALA A 133 -8.75 -8.78 6.43
C ALA A 133 -10.09 -9.53 6.57
N CYS A 134 -10.81 -9.64 5.46
CA CYS A 134 -12.10 -10.33 5.36
C CYS A 134 -12.09 -11.34 4.21
N ASP A 135 -13.17 -12.10 4.07
CA ASP A 135 -13.37 -13.11 3.03
C ASP A 135 -12.24 -14.15 2.99
N SER A 136 -11.48 -14.24 1.90
CA SER A 136 -10.37 -15.19 1.72
C SER A 136 -9.00 -14.49 1.78
N ALA A 137 -8.94 -13.25 2.29
CA ALA A 137 -7.74 -12.45 2.28
C ALA A 137 -6.64 -13.08 3.16
N GLN A 138 -5.40 -12.99 2.69
CA GLN A 138 -4.23 -13.53 3.38
C GLN A 138 -3.31 -12.42 3.85
N VAL A 139 -2.86 -12.49 5.10
CA VAL A 139 -1.95 -11.51 5.69
C VAL A 139 -0.71 -12.18 6.29
N ASN A 140 0.46 -11.72 5.86
CA ASN A 140 1.72 -12.02 6.52
C ASN A 140 2.14 -10.80 7.35
N ALA A 141 1.98 -10.88 8.66
CA ALA A 141 2.23 -9.78 9.60
C ALA A 141 3.50 -10.03 10.42
N THR A 142 4.45 -9.10 10.36
CA THR A 142 5.69 -9.13 11.16
C THR A 142 5.91 -7.82 11.91
N ASP A 143 6.94 -7.77 12.75
CA ASP A 143 7.28 -6.62 13.60
C ASP A 143 6.12 -6.23 14.53
N SER A 144 5.68 -4.97 14.56
CA SER A 144 4.56 -4.49 15.38
C SER A 144 3.26 -4.35 14.59
N ALA A 145 3.09 -5.10 13.50
CA ALA A 145 1.91 -5.00 12.65
C ALA A 145 0.65 -5.44 13.42
N PHE A 146 -0.47 -4.80 13.11
CA PHE A 146 -1.76 -5.07 13.72
C PHE A 146 -2.75 -5.59 12.67
N VAL A 147 -3.44 -6.68 12.99
CA VAL A 147 -4.40 -7.31 12.06
C VAL A 147 -5.73 -7.55 12.76
N ASN A 148 -6.83 -7.09 12.17
CA ASN A 148 -8.16 -7.61 12.43
C ASN A 148 -8.53 -8.61 11.34
N ALA A 149 -8.88 -9.84 11.69
CA ALA A 149 -9.20 -10.91 10.74
C ALA A 149 -10.62 -11.45 10.97
N TYR A 150 -11.38 -11.54 9.89
CA TYR A 150 -12.78 -11.94 9.89
C TYR A 150 -13.06 -13.01 8.82
N ASP A 151 -14.25 -13.61 8.88
CA ASP A 151 -14.73 -14.61 7.91
C ASP A 151 -13.73 -15.76 7.70
N ASN A 152 -13.21 -15.98 6.50
CA ASN A 152 -12.25 -17.06 6.22
C ASN A 152 -10.81 -16.53 6.05
N ALA A 153 -10.52 -15.33 6.56
CA ALA A 153 -9.20 -14.72 6.42
C ALA A 153 -8.11 -15.59 7.06
N VAL A 154 -6.93 -15.60 6.43
CA VAL A 154 -5.76 -16.37 6.90
C VAL A 154 -4.65 -15.40 7.30
N VAL A 155 -4.15 -15.53 8.54
CA VAL A 155 -3.09 -14.67 9.06
C VAL A 155 -1.90 -15.50 9.54
N TYR A 156 -0.73 -15.19 9.00
CA TYR A 156 0.56 -15.65 9.50
C TYR A 156 1.20 -14.49 10.27
N ALA A 157 1.33 -14.64 11.58
CA ALA A 157 1.88 -13.60 12.46
C ALA A 157 3.16 -14.06 13.15
N GLU A 158 4.17 -13.18 13.14
CA GLU A 158 5.50 -13.40 13.72
C GLU A 158 6.01 -12.10 14.38
N GLY A 159 7.07 -12.18 15.19
CA GLY A 159 7.65 -11.03 15.87
C GLY A 159 6.74 -10.51 16.99
N ASP A 160 6.47 -9.20 17.02
CA ASP A 160 5.59 -8.56 18.01
C ASP A 160 4.15 -8.36 17.48
N ALA A 161 3.80 -8.99 16.37
CA ALA A 161 2.53 -8.77 15.67
C ALA A 161 1.33 -9.12 16.57
N VAL A 162 0.27 -8.33 16.43
CA VAL A 162 -0.97 -8.49 17.22
C VAL A 162 -2.15 -8.74 16.31
N VAL A 163 -2.88 -9.82 16.57
CA VAL A 163 -4.06 -10.21 15.78
C VAL A 163 -5.32 -10.20 16.64
N HIS A 164 -6.39 -9.56 16.16
CA HIS A 164 -7.74 -9.78 16.64
C HIS A 164 -8.50 -10.59 15.61
N ALA A 165 -9.15 -11.67 16.01
CA ALA A 165 -9.84 -12.54 15.07
C ALA A 165 -11.21 -12.98 15.57
N SER A 166 -12.17 -13.06 14.65
CA SER A 166 -13.48 -13.65 14.85
C SER A 166 -13.96 -14.35 13.57
N GLY A 167 -15.10 -15.03 13.63
CA GLY A 167 -15.60 -15.83 12.50
C GLY A 167 -14.76 -17.10 12.29
N ASN A 168 -14.63 -17.56 11.04
CA ASN A 168 -13.89 -18.77 10.69
C ASN A 168 -12.40 -18.49 10.39
N ALA A 169 -11.84 -17.40 10.94
CA ALA A 169 -10.48 -16.99 10.62
C ALA A 169 -9.45 -18.04 11.04
N HIS A 170 -8.38 -18.15 10.25
CA HIS A 170 -7.29 -19.09 10.49
C HIS A 170 -6.00 -18.35 10.83
N LEU A 171 -5.45 -18.61 12.02
CA LEU A 171 -4.23 -17.97 12.50
C LEU A 171 -3.08 -18.96 12.60
N VAL A 172 -1.89 -18.54 12.19
CA VAL A 172 -0.62 -19.22 12.47
C VAL A 172 0.29 -18.26 13.21
N LEU A 173 0.56 -18.54 14.49
CA LEU A 173 1.36 -17.66 15.36
C LEU A 173 2.76 -18.23 15.61
N ARG A 174 3.78 -17.39 15.45
CA ARG A 174 5.20 -17.69 15.72
C ARG A 174 5.84 -16.60 16.58
N ASP A 175 6.96 -16.95 17.22
CA ASP A 175 7.74 -16.08 18.10
C ASP A 175 6.89 -15.36 19.16
N GLY A 176 6.99 -14.03 19.26
CA GLY A 176 6.25 -13.19 20.20
C GLY A 176 4.84 -12.81 19.76
N ALA A 177 4.35 -13.35 18.63
CA ALA A 177 3.06 -12.97 18.09
C ALA A 177 1.94 -13.31 19.08
N ARG A 178 0.95 -12.42 19.18
CA ARG A 178 -0.16 -12.51 20.13
C ARG A 178 -1.49 -12.40 19.40
N ALA A 179 -2.50 -13.10 19.91
CA ALA A 179 -3.84 -12.96 19.37
C ALA A 179 -4.92 -12.84 20.44
N THR A 180 -5.98 -12.12 20.13
CA THR A 180 -7.26 -12.18 20.85
C THR A 180 -8.30 -12.76 19.90
N THR A 181 -8.97 -13.83 20.31
CA THR A 181 -9.89 -14.57 19.42
C THR A 181 -11.29 -14.68 20.00
N GLU A 182 -12.29 -14.73 19.13
CA GLU A 182 -13.67 -15.06 19.46
C GLU A 182 -14.05 -16.46 18.93
N ARG A 183 -15.34 -16.84 19.03
CA ARG A 183 -15.83 -18.15 18.56
C ARG A 183 -15.59 -18.34 17.05
N GLY A 184 -15.21 -19.56 16.68
CA GLY A 184 -15.01 -19.99 15.28
C GLY A 184 -13.57 -19.94 14.80
N VAL A 185 -12.70 -19.18 15.48
CA VAL A 185 -11.31 -18.98 15.05
C VAL A 185 -10.49 -20.26 15.27
N THR A 186 -9.73 -20.64 14.26
CA THR A 186 -8.76 -21.74 14.34
C THR A 186 -7.36 -21.17 14.50
N VAL A 187 -6.61 -21.62 15.53
CA VAL A 187 -5.24 -21.17 15.77
C VAL A 187 -4.25 -22.32 15.77
N HIS A 188 -3.18 -22.14 14.99
CA HIS A 188 -2.03 -23.03 14.88
C HIS A 188 -0.72 -22.29 15.17
N GLY A 189 0.38 -23.04 15.18
CA GLY A 189 1.73 -22.51 15.35
C GLY A 189 2.30 -22.72 16.75
N PRO A 190 3.63 -22.56 16.89
CA PRO A 190 4.33 -22.77 18.15
C PRO A 190 3.92 -21.79 19.25
N SER A 191 3.42 -20.60 18.90
CA SER A 191 3.09 -19.53 19.86
C SER A 191 1.58 -19.42 20.15
N ARG A 192 0.83 -20.52 19.97
CA ARG A 192 -0.63 -20.55 20.19
C ARG A 192 -1.04 -20.32 21.65
N GLU A 193 -0.13 -20.48 22.60
CA GLU A 193 -0.31 -20.15 24.01
C GLU A 193 -0.42 -18.64 24.27
N ASN A 194 0.01 -17.81 23.32
CA ASN A 194 -0.12 -16.35 23.38
C ASN A 194 -1.53 -15.85 23.02
N VAL A 195 -2.49 -16.77 22.86
CA VAL A 195 -3.88 -16.48 22.50
C VAL A 195 -4.71 -16.19 23.74
N ARG A 196 -5.48 -15.09 23.70
CA ARG A 196 -6.54 -14.79 24.67
C ARG A 196 -7.90 -14.97 24.01
N VAL A 197 -8.71 -15.90 24.53
CA VAL A 197 -10.07 -16.11 24.04
C VAL A 197 -11.04 -15.16 24.75
N ARG A 198 -11.74 -14.32 23.99
CA ARG A 198 -12.87 -13.52 24.49
C ARG A 198 -14.13 -14.39 24.53
N ARG A 199 -14.83 -14.34 25.68
CA ARG A 199 -16.08 -15.07 25.93
C ARG A 199 -17.29 -14.29 25.43
#